data_AF-A0A839GUG3-F1
#
_entry.id   AF-A0A839GUG3-F1
#
_cell.length_a   1.000
_cell.length_b   1.000
_cell.length_c   1.000
_cell.angle_alpha   90.00
_cell.angle_beta   90.00
_cell.angle_gamma   90.00
#
_symmetry.space_group_name_H-M   'P 1'
#
loop_
_entity.id
_entity.type
_entity.pdbx_description
1 polymer ?
#
loop_
_entity_poly.entity_id
_entity_poly.type
_entity_poly.pdbx_seq_one_letter_code
_entity_poly.pdbx_strand_id
1 'polypeptide(L)'
;MKPLDIEGLARQSDFDYSFNGDILTIRDLDKGNKSVTNNIANILAYINQFIPVSDYLVMYLDSSGIWDGVAVQEISGSFSCRFFPLNEMDCDKAVAKMHFLQL
;
A
#
# COMPACT_ATOMS: atom_id res chain seq x y z
N MET A 1 21.68 -10.12 -16.69
CA MET A 1 20.54 -10.11 -15.75
C MET A 1 19.28 -9.92 -16.57
N LYS A 2 18.25 -10.77 -16.38
CA LYS A 2 16.91 -10.45 -16.92
C LYS A 2 16.38 -9.24 -16.12
N PRO A 3 15.69 -8.28 -16.75
CA PRO A 3 14.99 -7.25 -16.00
C PRO A 3 13.97 -7.89 -15.05
N LEU A 4 13.85 -7.33 -13.86
CA LEU A 4 12.87 -7.78 -12.86
C LEU A 4 11.47 -7.49 -13.39
N ASP A 5 10.61 -8.51 -13.45
CA ASP A 5 9.21 -8.37 -13.84
C ASP A 5 8.39 -7.84 -12.65
N ILE A 6 8.50 -6.52 -12.41
CA ILE A 6 7.86 -5.85 -11.27
C ILE A 6 6.33 -5.94 -11.35
N GLU A 7 5.76 -5.80 -12.54
CA GLU A 7 4.32 -5.92 -12.76
C GLU A 7 3.84 -7.35 -12.47
N GLY A 8 4.56 -8.36 -12.94
CA GLY A 8 4.28 -9.77 -12.64
C GLY A 8 4.40 -10.09 -11.16
N LEU A 9 5.37 -9.50 -10.44
CA LEU A 9 5.51 -9.65 -8.99
C LEU A 9 4.35 -9.01 -8.23
N ALA A 10 3.91 -7.81 -8.63
CA ALA A 10 2.77 -7.13 -8.01
C ALA A 10 1.46 -7.90 -8.24
N ARG A 11 1.23 -8.40 -9.47
CA ARG A 11 0.04 -9.17 -9.85
C ARG A 11 -0.04 -10.59 -9.28
N GLN A 12 0.90 -11.00 -8.42
CA GLN A 12 0.70 -12.16 -7.56
C GLN A 12 -0.40 -11.94 -6.52
N SER A 13 -0.85 -10.69 -6.35
CA SER A 13 -1.98 -10.29 -5.50
C SER A 13 -3.08 -9.65 -6.35
N ASP A 14 -4.33 -9.84 -5.95
CA ASP A 14 -5.45 -9.07 -6.47
C ASP A 14 -5.63 -7.83 -5.60
N PHE A 15 -5.31 -6.66 -6.15
CA PHE A 15 -5.42 -5.41 -5.44
C PHE A 15 -6.01 -4.32 -6.33
N ASP A 16 -6.55 -3.30 -5.67
CA ASP A 16 -6.86 -2.01 -6.29
C ASP A 16 -6.10 -0.90 -5.57
N TYR A 17 -5.86 0.22 -6.25
CA TYR A 17 -5.22 1.36 -5.63
C TYR A 17 -5.81 2.67 -6.14
N SER A 18 -5.88 3.67 -5.26
CA SER A 18 -6.37 5.00 -5.63
C SER A 18 -5.64 6.08 -4.85
N PHE A 19 -5.60 7.28 -5.44
CA PHE A 19 -5.01 8.47 -4.82
C PHE A 19 -6.12 9.43 -4.39
N ASN A 20 -6.04 9.92 -3.16
CA ASN A 20 -6.92 10.96 -2.63
C ASN A 20 -6.06 12.02 -1.92
N GLY A 21 -5.77 13.12 -2.62
CA GLY A 21 -4.82 14.12 -2.13
C GLY A 21 -3.41 13.52 -1.99
N ASP A 22 -2.89 13.55 -0.78
CA ASP A 22 -1.60 12.99 -0.35
C ASP A 22 -1.72 11.55 0.18
N ILE A 23 -2.89 10.93 0.10
CA ILE A 23 -3.10 9.53 0.51
C ILE A 23 -3.07 8.60 -0.71
N LEU A 24 -2.18 7.60 -0.69
CA LEU A 24 -2.25 6.40 -1.52
C LEU A 24 -3.00 5.32 -0.75
N THR A 25 -4.13 4.87 -1.28
CA THR A 25 -4.89 3.73 -0.74
C THR A 25 -4.61 2.48 -1.56
N ILE A 26 -4.40 1.35 -0.88
CA ILE A 26 -4.25 0.03 -1.49
C ILE A 26 -5.26 -0.91 -0.84
N ARG A 27 -6.07 -1.60 -1.65
CA ARG A 27 -7.12 -2.49 -1.18
C ARG A 27 -6.85 -3.93 -1.57
N ASP A 28 -6.97 -4.86 -0.62
CA ASP A 28 -7.02 -6.29 -0.92
C ASP A 28 -8.40 -6.65 -1.52
N LEU A 29 -8.41 -7.30 -2.69
CA LEU A 29 -9.64 -7.75 -3.36
C LEU A 29 -10.07 -9.16 -2.94
N ASP A 30 -9.26 -9.85 -2.13
CA ASP A 30 -9.55 -11.16 -1.52
C ASP A 30 -10.02 -12.25 -2.52
N LYS A 31 -9.39 -12.30 -3.70
CA LYS A 31 -9.72 -13.29 -4.76
C LYS A 31 -8.92 -14.59 -4.67
N GLY A 32 -8.24 -14.84 -3.54
CA GLY A 32 -7.54 -16.10 -3.26
C GLY A 32 -6.10 -16.20 -3.78
N ASN A 33 -5.56 -15.15 -4.41
CA ASN A 33 -4.13 -15.05 -4.71
C ASN A 33 -3.33 -14.61 -3.46
N LYS A 34 -2.04 -14.28 -3.61
CA LYS A 34 -1.19 -13.86 -2.49
C LYS A 34 -1.80 -12.63 -1.81
N SER A 35 -1.91 -12.63 -0.49
CA SER A 35 -2.46 -11.47 0.23
C SER A 35 -1.65 -10.20 -0.02
N VAL A 36 -2.33 -9.06 -0.08
CA VAL A 36 -1.70 -7.76 -0.29
C VAL A 36 -0.71 -7.45 0.83
N THR A 37 -1.03 -7.81 2.09
CA THR A 37 -0.10 -7.65 3.22
C THR A 37 1.26 -8.29 2.95
N ASN A 38 1.28 -9.49 2.36
CA ASN A 38 2.51 -10.24 2.07
C ASN A 38 3.21 -9.79 0.78
N ASN A 39 2.55 -8.97 -0.03
CA ASN A 39 3.07 -8.54 -1.33
C ASN A 39 3.23 -7.01 -1.46
N ILE A 40 2.96 -6.26 -0.38
CA ILE A 40 2.86 -4.80 -0.40
C ILE A 40 4.11 -4.13 -0.97
N ALA A 41 5.31 -4.64 -0.67
CA ALA A 41 6.55 -4.09 -1.19
C ALA A 41 6.64 -4.16 -2.74
N ASN A 42 6.18 -5.26 -3.34
CA ASN A 42 6.14 -5.41 -4.79
C ASN A 42 5.06 -4.53 -5.42
N ILE A 43 3.91 -4.39 -4.74
CA ILE A 43 2.82 -3.52 -5.17
C ILE A 43 3.29 -2.06 -5.17
N LEU A 44 3.95 -1.60 -4.12
CA LEU A 44 4.53 -0.26 -4.04
C LEU A 44 5.63 -0.07 -5.09
N ALA A 45 6.49 -1.06 -5.32
CA ALA A 45 7.48 -1.00 -6.40
C ALA A 45 6.85 -0.85 -7.79
N TYR A 46 5.71 -1.51 -8.03
CA TYR A 46 4.94 -1.35 -9.26
C TYR A 46 4.31 0.04 -9.37
N ILE A 47 3.63 0.52 -8.33
CA ILE A 47 3.01 1.86 -8.32
C ILE A 47 4.08 2.95 -8.49
N ASN A 48 5.26 2.76 -7.90
CA ASN A 48 6.39 3.69 -7.97
C ASN A 48 6.97 3.89 -9.38
N GLN A 49 6.67 3.00 -10.32
CA GLN A 49 7.04 3.19 -11.74
C GLN A 49 6.27 4.32 -12.40
N PHE A 50 5.09 4.64 -11.88
CA PHE A 50 4.19 5.63 -12.45
C PHE A 50 4.24 6.95 -11.68
N ILE A 51 4.34 6.87 -10.35
CA ILE A 51 4.27 8.02 -9.44
C ILE A 51 5.19 7.75 -8.23
N PRO A 52 6.01 8.72 -7.76
CA PRO A 52 6.84 8.54 -6.56
C PRO A 52 5.98 8.24 -5.33
N VAL A 53 6.03 7.00 -4.84
CA VAL A 53 5.26 6.56 -3.67
C VAL A 53 5.69 7.29 -2.40
N SER A 54 6.95 7.74 -2.34
CA SER A 54 7.50 8.50 -1.21
C SER A 54 6.77 9.80 -0.91
N ASP A 55 6.02 10.33 -1.87
CA ASP A 55 5.33 11.62 -1.75
C ASP A 55 3.92 11.45 -1.14
N TYR A 56 3.52 10.21 -0.82
CA TYR A 56 2.19 9.87 -0.34
C TYR A 56 2.23 9.12 0.99
N LEU A 57 1.26 9.42 1.84
CA LEU A 57 0.92 8.60 2.99
C LEU A 57 0.20 7.34 2.49
N VAL A 58 0.65 6.16 2.91
CA VAL A 58 0.09 4.89 2.42
C VAL A 58 -0.88 4.31 3.42
N MET A 59 -2.09 4.02 2.96
CA MET A 59 -3.14 3.29 3.68
C MET A 59 -3.47 1.98 2.99
N TYR A 60 -3.79 0.98 3.78
CA TYR A 60 -4.15 -0.36 3.35
C TYR A 60 -5.53 -0.74 3.90
N LEU A 61 -6.40 -1.26 3.04
CA LEU A 61 -7.68 -1.85 3.42
C LEU A 61 -7.59 -3.37 3.35
N ASP A 62 -7.76 -4.02 4.49
CA ASP A 62 -7.77 -5.48 4.56
C ASP A 62 -9.11 -6.10 4.07
N SER A 63 -9.13 -7.42 3.96
CA SER A 63 -10.34 -8.16 3.55
C SER A 63 -11.48 -8.10 4.57
N SER A 64 -11.20 -7.69 5.81
CA SER A 64 -12.21 -7.45 6.86
C SER A 64 -12.82 -6.04 6.78
N GLY A 65 -12.37 -5.20 5.85
CA GLY A 65 -12.84 -3.84 5.69
C GLY A 65 -12.25 -2.87 6.72
N ILE A 66 -11.08 -3.19 7.27
CA ILE A 66 -10.36 -2.34 8.22
C ILE A 66 -9.21 -1.62 7.50
N TRP A 67 -9.20 -0.31 7.61
CA TRP A 67 -8.09 0.55 7.19
C TRP A 67 -7.00 0.55 8.26
N ASP A 68 -5.77 0.39 7.80
CA ASP A 68 -4.54 0.53 8.56
C ASP A 68 -3.51 1.35 7.76
N GLY A 69 -2.53 1.90 8.46
CA GLY A 69 -1.47 2.67 7.83
C GLY A 69 -0.26 1.80 7.48
N VAL A 70 0.48 2.21 6.46
CA VAL A 70 1.73 1.56 6.05
C VAL A 70 2.83 2.60 6.07
N ALA A 71 3.77 2.47 7.01
CA ALA A 71 4.99 3.26 6.99
C ALA A 71 5.93 2.68 5.93
N VAL A 72 6.28 3.50 4.95
CA VAL A 72 7.09 3.09 3.79
C VAL A 72 8.45 3.76 3.85
N GLN A 73 9.51 2.98 3.68
CA GLN A 73 10.87 3.48 3.52
C GLN A 73 11.51 2.81 2.31
N GLU A 74 12.01 3.60 1.36
CA GLU A 74 12.81 3.09 0.27
C GLU A 74 14.26 2.86 0.73
N ILE A 75 14.76 1.63 0.53
CA ILE A 75 16.12 1.22 0.88
C ILE A 75 16.73 0.53 -0.34
N SER A 76 17.73 1.17 -0.97
CA SER A 76 18.47 0.60 -2.10
C SER A 76 17.58 0.11 -3.25
N GLY A 77 16.51 0.85 -3.58
CA GLY A 77 15.56 0.51 -4.64
C GLY A 77 14.53 -0.55 -4.28
N SER A 78 14.41 -0.91 -3.00
CA SER A 78 13.35 -1.78 -2.46
C SER A 78 12.53 -1.04 -1.40
N PHE A 79 11.26 -1.39 -1.24
CA PHE A 79 10.41 -0.82 -0.19
C PHE A 79 10.41 -1.70 1.07
N SER A 80 10.85 -1.12 2.19
CA SER A 80 10.61 -1.64 3.53
C SER A 80 9.28 -1.09 4.05
N CYS A 81 8.40 -1.98 4.51
CA CYS A 81 7.04 -1.63 4.89
C CYS A 81 6.75 -2.08 6.31
N ARG A 82 6.13 -1.21 7.10
CA ARG A 82 5.64 -1.54 8.44
C ARG A 82 4.19 -1.09 8.59
N PHE A 83 3.31 -2.05 8.79
CA PHE A 83 1.91 -1.79 9.10
C PHE A 83 1.77 -1.23 10.51
N PHE A 84 0.83 -0.30 10.69
CA PHE A 84 0.43 0.18 12.00
C PHE A 84 -1.09 0.36 12.03
N PRO A 85 -1.71 0.05 13.18
CA PRO A 85 -3.16 0.03 13.25
C PRO A 85 -3.73 1.45 13.21
N LEU A 86 -4.62 1.70 12.27
CA LEU A 86 -5.60 2.78 12.39
C LEU A 86 -6.90 2.20 12.96
N ASN A 87 -7.20 0.93 12.64
CA ASN A 87 -8.37 0.19 13.09
C ASN A 87 -9.68 0.95 12.82
N GLU A 88 -9.85 1.42 11.58
CA GLU A 88 -11.01 2.21 11.15
C GLU A 88 -11.70 1.56 9.96
N MET A 89 -13.03 1.45 10.00
CA MET A 89 -13.81 0.99 8.85
C MET A 89 -14.20 2.14 7.89
N ASP A 90 -14.15 3.38 8.40
CA ASP A 90 -14.49 4.59 7.66
C ASP A 90 -13.22 5.21 7.08
N CYS A 91 -13.21 5.41 5.76
CA CYS A 91 -12.05 5.93 5.04
C CYS A 91 -11.68 7.35 5.50
N ASP A 92 -12.66 8.24 5.67
CA ASP A 92 -12.42 9.64 6.02
C ASP A 92 -11.84 9.74 7.45
N LYS A 93 -12.31 8.90 8.38
CA LYS A 93 -11.72 8.79 9.72
C LYS A 93 -10.30 8.25 9.69
N ALA A 94 -10.04 7.24 8.86
CA ALA A 94 -8.71 6.68 8.71
C ALA A 94 -7.72 7.71 8.13
N VAL A 95 -8.13 8.48 7.12
CA VAL A 95 -7.37 9.60 6.56
C VAL A 95 -7.10 10.67 7.64
N ALA A 96 -8.10 11.06 8.42
CA ALA A 96 -7.92 12.01 9.51
C ALA A 96 -6.88 11.52 10.54
N LYS A 97 -6.87 10.22 10.86
CA LYS A 97 -5.86 9.63 11.75
C LYS A 97 -4.47 9.64 11.12
N MET A 98 -4.33 9.34 9.83
CA MET A 98 -3.04 9.42 9.13
C MET A 98 -2.43 10.81 9.25
N HIS A 99 -3.21 11.87 8.99
CA HIS A 99 -2.72 13.25 9.14
C HIS A 99 -2.38 13.62 10.58
N PHE A 100 -3.14 13.10 11.55
CA PHE A 100 -2.86 13.35 12.97
C PHE A 100 -1.53 12.73 13.41
N LEU A 101 -1.16 11.58 12.84
CA LEU A 101 0.05 10.85 13.22
C LEU A 101 1.35 11.50 12.69
N GLN A 102 1.28 12.48 11.78
CA GLN A 102 2.42 13.24 11.23
C GLN A 102 3.67 12.38 10.95
N LEU A 103 3.48 11.25 10.25
CA LEU A 103 4.59 10.39 9.81
C LEU A 103 5.32 10.98 8.60
#